data_AF-A0A1B7VEU2-F1
#
_entry.id   AF-A0A1B7VEU2-F1
#
_cell.length_a   1.000
_cell.length_b   1.000
_cell.length_c   1.000
_cell.angle_alpha   90.00
_cell.angle_beta   90.00
_cell.angle_gamma   90.00
#
_symmetry.space_group_name_H-M   'P 1'
#
loop_
_entity.id
_entity.type
_entity.pdbx_description
1 polymer ?
#
loop_
_entity_poly.entity_id
_entity_poly.type
_entity_poly.pdbx_seq_one_letter_code
_entity_poly.pdbx_strand_id
1 'polypeptide(L)' 'MVITVGDSPNDESLFNQRYFPMSVGVANIQEYTNQLQHQPTYITTAAEGDGFCECVVIFCKIASVSRR' A
#
# COMPACT_ATOMS: atom_id res chain seq x y z
N MET A 1 -10.42 -10.70 1.21
CA MET A 1 -9.16 -10.00 1.51
C MET A 1 -9.31 -8.58 1.03
N VAL A 2 -8.93 -7.59 1.83
CA VAL A 2 -8.94 -6.16 1.47
C VAL A 2 -7.50 -5.68 1.50
N ILE A 3 -7.10 -4.90 0.49
CA ILE A 3 -5.83 -4.20 0.45
C ILE A 3 -6.15 -2.71 0.53
N THR A 4 -5.54 -2.01 1.48
CA THR A 4 -5.63 -0.55 1.57
C THR A 4 -4.41 0.07 0.90
N VAL A 5 -4.61 1.20 0.24
CA VAL A 5 -3.55 1.96 -0.44
C VAL A 5 -3.63 3.42 0.02
N GLY A 6 -2.50 4.03 0.37
CA GLY A 6 -2.42 5.44 0.75
C GLY A 6 -1.13 6.09 0.25
N ASP A 7 -1.14 7.41 0.11
CA ASP A 7 -0.02 8.17 -0.45
C ASP A 7 0.43 9.33 0.45
N SER A 8 -0.38 9.69 1.45
CA SER A 8 -0.17 10.86 2.29
C SER A 8 -0.45 10.59 3.78
N PRO A 9 -0.09 11.52 4.69
CA PRO A 9 -0.38 11.37 6.12
C PRO A 9 -1.87 11.25 6.46
N ASN A 10 -2.76 11.79 5.62
CA ASN A 10 -4.21 11.66 5.85
C ASN A 10 -4.68 10.20 5.76
N ASP A 11 -3.90 9.34 5.10
CA ASP A 11 -4.20 7.92 4.93
C ASP A 11 -3.65 7.05 6.07
N GLU A 12 -3.00 7.63 7.09
CA GLU A 12 -2.32 6.90 8.18
C GLU A 12 -3.21 5.83 8.83
N SER A 13 -4.50 6.13 9.03
CA SER A 13 -5.45 5.19 9.63
C SER A 13 -5.58 3.88 8.84
N LEU A 14 -5.34 3.91 7.53
CA LEU A 14 -5.32 2.74 6.65
C LEU A 14 -4.06 1.87 6.83
N PHE A 15 -3.02 2.41 7.46
CA PHE A 15 -1.78 1.69 7.76
C PHE A 15 -1.79 0.99 9.12
N ASN A 16 -2.84 1.19 9.92
CA ASN A 16 -2.96 0.49 11.19
C ASN A 16 -3.15 -1.02 10.97
N GLN A 17 -2.07 -1.78 11.17
CA GLN A 17 -2.02 -3.23 10.95
C GLN A 17 -3.03 -4.03 11.79
N ARG A 18 -3.56 -3.47 12.89
CA ARG A 18 -4.62 -4.10 13.68
C ARG A 18 -5.93 -4.21 12.91
N TYR A 19 -6.21 -3.26 12.03
CA TYR A 19 -7.44 -3.22 11.22
C TYR A 19 -7.17 -3.64 9.77
N PHE A 20 -6.03 -3.23 9.22
CA PHE A 20 -5.64 -3.44 7.84
C PHE A 20 -4.24 -4.08 7.76
N PRO A 21 -4.14 -5.41 7.94
CA PRO A 21 -2.86 -6.11 7.92
C PRO A 21 -2.19 -6.12 6.53
N MET A 22 -2.95 -5.81 5.47
CA MET A 22 -2.47 -5.74 4.10
C MET A 22 -2.58 -4.28 3.61
N SER A 23 -1.71 -3.43 4.13
CA SER A 23 -1.65 -2.02 3.81
C SER A 23 -0.46 -1.70 2.90
N VAL A 24 -0.68 -0.85 1.89
CA VAL A 24 0.32 -0.47 0.91
C VAL A 24 0.43 1.05 0.86
N GLY A 25 1.64 1.58 0.94
CA GLY A 25 1.94 2.98 0.66
C GLY A 25 2.49 3.12 -0.76
N VAL A 26 2.11 4.17 -1.49
CA VAL A 26 2.81 4.50 -2.75
C VAL A 26 4.08 5.30 -2.49
N ALA A 27 5.03 5.34 -3.42
CA ALA A 27 6.42 5.73 -3.13
C ALA A 27 6.59 7.11 -2.45
N ASN A 28 5.73 8.09 -2.76
CA ASN A 28 5.76 9.42 -2.15
C ASN A 28 5.40 9.42 -0.65
N ILE A 29 4.82 8.34 -0.11
CA ILE A 29 4.62 8.20 1.34
C ILE A 29 5.95 8.21 2.11
N GLN A 30 7.06 7.85 1.45
CA GLN A 30 8.38 7.78 2.09
C GLN A 30 8.81 9.11 2.68
N GLU A 31 8.41 10.23 2.06
CA GLU A 31 8.67 11.59 2.53
C GLU A 31 8.07 11.86 3.92
N TYR A 32 7.02 11.10 4.27
CA TYR A 32 6.25 11.26 5.50
C TYR A 32 6.48 10.15 6.52
N THR A 33 7.30 9.14 6.23
CA THR A 33 7.49 7.98 7.13
C THR A 33 7.89 8.35 8.55
N ASN A 34 8.70 9.41 8.73
CA ASN A 34 9.07 9.90 10.07
C ASN A 34 7.91 10.58 10.84
N GLN A 35 6.82 10.92 10.16
CA GLN A 35 5.65 11.60 10.73
C GLN A 35 4.50 10.63 11.03
N LEU A 36 4.57 9.39 10.52
CA LEU A 36 3.53 8.38 10.69
C LEU A 36 3.77 7.53 11.95
N GLN A 37 2.75 7.38 12.78
CA GLN A 37 2.69 6.39 13.86
C GLN A 37 2.41 4.99 13.33
N HIS A 38 1.56 4.89 12.29
CA HIS A 38 1.27 3.64 11.61
C HIS A 38 1.95 3.59 10.24
N GLN A 39 2.83 2.61 10.05
CA GLN A 39 3.58 2.44 8.80
C GLN A 39 2.85 1.49 7.84
N PRO A 40 2.85 1.77 6.53
CA PRO A 40 2.36 0.81 5.55
C PRO A 40 3.16 -0.49 5.62
N THR A 41 2.51 -1.61 5.33
CA THR A 41 3.17 -2.93 5.36
C THR A 41 4.10 -3.12 4.17
N TYR A 42 3.73 -2.56 3.03
CA TYR A 42 4.52 -2.55 1.80
C TYR A 42 4.55 -1.15 1.22
N ILE A 43 5.62 -0.81 0.50
CA ILE A 43 5.71 0.44 -0.24
C ILE A 43 6.00 0.11 -1.71
N THR A 44 5.26 0.71 -2.64
CA THR A 44 5.50 0.53 -4.08
C THR A 44 6.71 1.34 -4.53
N THR A 45 7.26 0.97 -5.69
CA THR A 45 8.42 1.68 -6.25
C THR A 45 8.00 3.01 -6.89
N ALA A 46 6.85 3.03 -7.56
CA ALA A 46 6.29 4.22 -8.18
C ALA A 46 5.42 5.03 -7.21
N ALA A 47 5.35 6.34 -7.45
CA ALA A 47 4.56 7.29 -6.66
C ALA A 47 3.13 7.42 -7.21
N GLU A 48 2.24 7.97 -6.38
CA GLU A 48 0.90 8.39 -6.78
C GLU A 48 0.13 7.29 -7.57
N GLY A 49 -0.52 7.67 -8.68
CA GLY A 49 -1.32 6.76 -9.50
C GLY A 49 -0.51 5.62 -10.14
N ASP A 50 0.76 5.84 -10.44
CA ASP A 50 1.63 4.79 -10.99
C ASP A 50 1.93 3.73 -9.93
N GLY A 51 2.13 4.15 -8.67
CA GLY A 51 2.25 3.24 -7.53
C GLY A 51 1.00 2.41 -7.32
N PHE A 52 -0.18 3.02 -7.43
CA PHE A 52 -1.45 2.29 -7.38
C PHE A 52 -1.54 1.23 -8.50
N CYS A 53 -1.19 1.61 -9.73
CA CYS A 53 -1.18 0.68 -10.87
C CYS A 53 -0.21 -0.49 -10.63
N GLU A 54 1.00 -0.21 -10.12
CA GLU A 54 1.99 -1.23 -9.73
C GLU A 54 1.39 -2.24 -8.74
N CYS A 55 0.73 -1.75 -7.68
CA CYS A 55 0.04 -2.59 -6.69
C CYS A 55 -1.01 -3.50 -7.33
N VAL A 56 -1.88 -2.96 -8.19
CA VAL A 56 -2.93 -3.74 -8.88
C VAL A 56 -2.34 -4.80 -9.80
N VAL A 57 -1.28 -4.46 -10.56
CA VAL A 57 -0.61 -5.42 -11.45
C VAL A 57 -0.01 -6.57 -10.65
N ILE A 58 0.66 -6.29 -9.53
CA ILE A 58 1.23 -7.33 -8.66
C ILE A 58 0.12 -8.21 -8.09
N PHE A 59 -0.94 -7.61 -7.57
CA PHE A 59 -2.06 -8.34 -7.00
C PHE A 59 -2.74 -9.26 -8.02
N CYS A 60 -3.02 -8.75 -9.23
CA CYS A 60 -3.60 -9.55 -10.30
C CYS A 60 -2.71 -10.73 -10.70
N LYS A 61 -1.39 -10.54 -10.79
CA LYS A 61 -0.45 -11.62 -11.08
C LYS A 61 -0.53 -12.74 -10.03
N ILE A 62 -0.54 -12.38 -8.75
CA ILE A 62 -0.63 -13.35 -7.64
C ILE A 62 -1.99 -14.07 -7.67
N ALA A 63 -3.08 -13.32 -7.86
CA ALA A 63 -4.43 -13.87 -7.92
C ALA A 63 -4.62 -14.82 -9.12
N SER A 64 -3.97 -14.56 -10.25
CA SER A 64 -4.00 -15.44 -11.43
C SER A 64 -3.20 -16.73 -11.23
N VAL A 65 -2.10 -16.70 -10.47
CA VAL A 65 -1.31 -17.91 -10.15
C VAL A 65 -2.06 -18.83 -9.18
N SER A 66 -2.81 -18.26 -8.24
CA SER A 66 -3.58 -19.02 -7.24
C SER A 66 -4.81 -19.75 -7.82
N ARG A 67 -5.20 -19.47 -9.08
CA ARG A 67 -6.31 -20.14 -9.79
C ARG A 67 -5.87 -21.35 -10.65
N ARG A 68 -4.64 -21.83 -10.51
CA ARG A 68 -4.16 -23.07 -11.15
C ARG A 68 -3.91 -24.16 -10.12
#